data_AF-A0AA86NVL7-F1
#
_entry.id   AF-A0AA86NVL7-F1
#
_cell.length_a   1.000
_cell.length_b   1.000
_cell.length_c   1.000
_cell.angle_alpha   90.00
_cell.angle_beta   90.00
_cell.angle_gamma   90.00
#
_symmetry.space_group_name_H-M   'P 1'
#
loop_
_entity.id
_entity.type
_entity.pdbx_description
1 polymer ?
#
loop_
_entity_poly.entity_id
_entity_poly.type
_entity_poly.pdbx_seq_one_letter_code
_entity_poly.pdbx_strand_id
1 'polypeptide(L)'
;MQQESASEQYPCQMYQNDKKFNIIIKSEEIEMLTEYDKDMIEKYQKQIDEDGKLTIENNKELKNMDFIKFLKIKKLELLNCQNRIHKLESKTIQALHCIDCNIQSLEEYQLENLEIISVYNYDFKESNNMAQELSRFQKLQLIFLEGFIIDIDHLLKIKGLTKLILYSCQLPNTQALRQFVNLEELHLSYNTIIDVSTLQYMTKLTKLSIISCNLIGLDALKTLINLEELIILNNQIVYIQPLAKLKKLSQLDARFNKIIDSNEIEQHSNYMKFDLSYQDQPTKQQLKAANLMRDINLPIVLQNKLYRLTSNLKTQNNIFRKIISGNLKKQYEIQQQFITRIASLLYQMNAIEPFQ
;
A
#
# COMPACT_ATOMS: atom_id res chain seq x y z
N MET A 1 1.17 -5.37 36.32
CA MET A 1 -0.25 -5.68 36.57
C MET A 1 -1.03 -5.21 35.37
N GLN A 2 -1.64 -6.17 34.68
CA GLN A 2 -2.65 -6.08 33.61
C GLN A 2 -2.46 -5.02 32.52
N GLN A 3 -1.78 -5.44 31.44
CA GLN A 3 -2.02 -4.97 30.08
C GLN A 3 -3.37 -5.55 29.63
N GLU A 4 -4.44 -4.77 29.76
CA GLU A 4 -5.72 -5.08 29.10
C GLU A 4 -5.76 -4.40 27.74
N SER A 5 -5.71 -5.25 26.71
CA SER A 5 -6.30 -5.14 25.38
C SER A 5 -7.01 -3.81 25.03
N ALA A 6 -6.33 -2.96 24.25
CA ALA A 6 -6.97 -2.12 23.27
C ALA A 6 -6.89 -2.86 21.92
N SER A 7 -8.03 -3.43 21.51
CA SER A 7 -8.34 -4.01 20.21
C SER A 7 -7.29 -3.78 19.11
N GLU A 8 -6.49 -4.80 18.87
CA GLU A 8 -5.78 -5.04 17.62
C GLU A 8 -6.80 -5.30 16.49
N GLN A 9 -7.47 -4.25 16.02
CA GLN A 9 -8.14 -4.29 14.72
C GLN A 9 -7.16 -3.79 13.67
N TYR A 10 -6.28 -4.71 13.25
CA TYR A 10 -5.46 -4.53 12.07
C TYR A 10 -6.37 -4.35 10.83
N PRO A 11 -5.97 -3.58 9.81
CA PRO A 11 -6.74 -3.44 8.57
C PRO A 11 -7.07 -4.78 7.90
N CYS A 12 -6.25 -5.82 8.11
CA CYS A 12 -6.51 -7.19 7.64
C CYS A 12 -7.80 -7.81 8.23
N GLN A 13 -8.34 -7.27 9.34
CA GLN A 13 -9.62 -7.71 9.90
C GLN A 13 -10.84 -7.08 9.23
N MET A 14 -10.69 -6.03 8.40
CA MET A 14 -11.85 -5.43 7.72
C MET A 14 -12.48 -6.37 6.69
N TYR A 15 -11.74 -7.33 6.14
CA TYR A 15 -12.27 -8.34 5.21
C TYR A 15 -12.62 -9.68 5.87
N GLN A 16 -12.34 -9.86 7.16
CA GLN A 16 -12.55 -11.14 7.86
C GLN A 16 -13.91 -11.26 8.58
N ASN A 17 -14.72 -10.19 8.62
CA ASN A 17 -15.91 -10.13 9.47
C ASN A 17 -17.23 -10.55 8.80
N ASP A 18 -17.26 -10.90 7.51
CA ASP A 18 -18.47 -11.43 6.85
C ASP A 18 -18.56 -12.97 6.90
N LYS A 19 -18.31 -13.56 8.07
CA LYS A 19 -18.38 -15.02 8.31
C LYS A 19 -19.80 -15.63 8.22
N LYS A 20 -20.84 -14.85 7.88
CA LYS A 20 -22.23 -15.30 8.10
C LYS A 20 -22.86 -16.11 6.97
N PHE A 21 -22.25 -16.24 5.79
CA PHE A 21 -22.83 -16.99 4.67
C PHE A 21 -21.79 -17.75 3.83
N ASN A 22 -20.77 -18.33 4.47
CA ASN A 22 -19.80 -19.14 3.73
C ASN A 22 -20.41 -20.51 3.43
N ILE A 23 -20.93 -20.66 2.22
CA ILE A 23 -21.16 -21.99 1.66
C ILE A 23 -19.80 -22.50 1.19
N ILE A 24 -19.31 -23.54 1.86
CA ILE A 24 -17.96 -24.08 1.67
C ILE A 24 -18.04 -25.28 0.72
N ILE A 25 -17.49 -25.13 -0.48
CA ILE A 25 -17.20 -26.29 -1.34
C ILE A 25 -15.88 -26.89 -0.89
N LYS A 26 -15.90 -28.17 -0.49
CA LYS A 26 -14.68 -28.95 -0.24
C LYS A 26 -14.03 -29.36 -1.56
N SER A 27 -12.73 -29.18 -1.65
CA SER A 27 -11.93 -29.50 -2.84
C SER A 27 -11.89 -30.95 -3.28
N GLU A 28 -12.09 -31.90 -2.36
CA GLU A 28 -12.17 -33.32 -2.67
C GLU A 28 -13.33 -33.59 -3.64
N GLU A 29 -14.37 -32.76 -3.61
CA GLU A 29 -15.45 -32.80 -4.59
C GLU A 29 -15.05 -32.18 -5.93
N ILE A 30 -14.12 -31.21 -5.94
CA ILE A 30 -13.67 -30.47 -7.13
C ILE A 30 -12.66 -31.26 -7.96
N GLU A 31 -11.70 -31.93 -7.32
CA GLU A 31 -10.63 -32.68 -7.99
C GLU A 31 -11.16 -33.85 -8.85
N MET A 32 -12.37 -34.35 -8.57
CA MET A 32 -13.01 -35.41 -9.33
C MET A 32 -13.90 -34.92 -10.49
N LEU A 33 -14.03 -33.59 -10.67
CA LEU A 33 -14.96 -33.02 -11.65
C LEU A 33 -14.40 -33.07 -13.06
N THR A 34 -15.29 -33.33 -14.00
CA THR A 34 -15.08 -33.06 -15.43
C THR A 34 -16.12 -32.04 -15.89
N GLU A 35 -15.88 -31.39 -17.03
CA GLU A 35 -16.70 -30.28 -17.55
C GLU A 35 -18.17 -30.64 -17.89
N TYR A 36 -18.61 -31.89 -17.65
CA TYR A 36 -19.89 -32.44 -18.11
C TYR A 36 -20.87 -32.86 -17.00
N ASP A 37 -20.54 -32.65 -15.72
CA ASP A 37 -21.40 -33.05 -14.60
C ASP A 37 -22.50 -32.02 -14.30
N LYS A 38 -23.64 -32.14 -15.00
CA LYS A 38 -24.79 -31.22 -14.87
C LYS A 38 -25.37 -31.17 -13.45
N ASP A 39 -25.45 -32.31 -12.78
CA ASP A 39 -26.03 -32.41 -11.43
C ASP A 39 -25.16 -31.65 -10.42
N MET A 40 -23.83 -31.70 -10.61
CA MET A 40 -22.89 -30.93 -9.81
C MET A 40 -22.88 -29.43 -10.14
N ILE A 41 -23.01 -29.04 -11.41
CA ILE A 41 -23.19 -27.62 -11.78
C ILE A 41 -24.43 -27.07 -11.07
N GLU A 42 -25.54 -27.81 -11.08
CA GLU A 42 -26.76 -27.42 -10.37
C GLU A 42 -26.55 -27.38 -8.84
N LYS A 43 -25.82 -28.35 -8.28
CA LYS A 43 -25.44 -28.38 -6.86
C LYS A 43 -24.69 -27.10 -6.46
N TYR A 44 -23.65 -26.72 -7.20
CA TYR A 44 -22.86 -25.53 -6.87
C TYR A 44 -23.55 -24.23 -7.22
N GLN A 45 -24.42 -24.22 -8.24
CA GLN A 45 -25.24 -23.05 -8.53
C GLN A 45 -26.19 -22.71 -7.37
N LYS A 46 -26.62 -23.71 -6.58
CA LYS A 46 -27.40 -23.50 -5.34
C LYS A 46 -26.56 -23.01 -4.15
N GLN A 47 -25.23 -23.05 -4.27
CA GLN A 47 -24.29 -22.59 -3.23
C GLN A 47 -23.84 -21.14 -3.41
N ILE A 48 -24.38 -20.46 -4.42
CA ILE A 48 -24.09 -19.05 -4.67
C ILE A 48 -25.03 -18.22 -3.79
N ASP A 49 -24.47 -17.27 -3.06
CA ASP A 49 -25.26 -16.40 -2.20
C ASP A 49 -26.08 -15.35 -2.99
N GLU A 50 -26.87 -14.56 -2.28
CA GLU A 50 -27.74 -13.53 -2.87
C GLU A 50 -26.97 -12.44 -3.65
N ASP A 51 -25.69 -12.24 -3.32
CA ASP A 51 -24.80 -11.28 -3.99
C ASP A 51 -24.09 -11.87 -5.22
N GLY A 52 -24.31 -13.16 -5.51
CA GLY A 52 -23.64 -13.87 -6.59
C GLY A 52 -22.22 -14.30 -6.23
N LYS A 53 -21.89 -14.43 -4.94
CA LYS A 53 -20.58 -14.88 -4.45
C LYS A 53 -20.57 -16.40 -4.26
N LEU A 54 -19.45 -17.00 -4.62
CA LEU A 54 -19.11 -18.38 -4.33
C LEU A 54 -17.79 -18.43 -3.54
N THR A 55 -17.78 -19.19 -2.45
CA THR A 55 -16.57 -19.40 -1.63
C THR A 55 -16.10 -20.84 -1.76
N ILE A 56 -14.81 -21.01 -2.05
CA ILE A 56 -14.14 -22.31 -2.12
C ILE A 56 -13.01 -22.29 -1.11
N GLU A 57 -13.05 -23.25 -0.18
CA GLU A 57 -12.00 -23.41 0.84
C GLU A 57 -11.32 -24.76 0.62
N ASN A 58 -10.00 -24.73 0.44
CA ASN A 58 -9.21 -25.93 0.19
C ASN A 58 -7.82 -25.77 0.79
N ASN A 59 -7.29 -26.77 1.49
CA ASN A 59 -5.90 -26.78 1.97
C ASN A 59 -4.92 -27.50 1.01
N LYS A 60 -5.34 -27.81 -0.22
CA LYS A 60 -4.59 -28.50 -1.27
C LYS A 60 -4.58 -27.68 -2.57
N GLU A 61 -3.80 -28.13 -3.56
CA GLU A 61 -3.80 -27.57 -4.91
C GLU A 61 -5.16 -27.77 -5.60
N LEU A 62 -5.66 -26.75 -6.32
CA LEU A 62 -6.89 -26.84 -7.11
C LEU A 62 -6.56 -27.10 -8.58
N LYS A 63 -6.47 -28.37 -8.96
CA LYS A 63 -6.04 -28.77 -10.31
C LYS A 63 -7.09 -28.66 -11.40
N ASN A 64 -8.37 -28.49 -11.06
CA ASN A 64 -9.42 -28.36 -12.05
C ASN A 64 -10.50 -27.40 -11.57
N MET A 65 -10.56 -26.22 -12.18
CA MET A 65 -11.59 -25.21 -11.91
C MET A 65 -12.44 -24.90 -13.16
N ASP A 66 -12.43 -25.77 -14.18
CA ASP A 66 -13.14 -25.55 -15.44
C ASP A 66 -14.66 -25.43 -15.25
N PHE A 67 -15.23 -26.04 -14.20
CA PHE A 67 -16.66 -25.96 -13.92
C PHE A 67 -17.13 -24.52 -13.62
N ILE A 68 -16.23 -23.66 -13.13
CA ILE A 68 -16.52 -22.26 -12.81
C ILE A 68 -17.05 -21.50 -14.02
N LYS A 69 -16.59 -21.84 -15.24
CA LYS A 69 -17.03 -21.19 -16.48
C LYS A 69 -18.53 -21.38 -16.77
N PHE A 70 -19.15 -22.39 -16.15
CA PHE A 70 -20.58 -22.69 -16.29
C PHE A 70 -21.44 -22.09 -15.18
N LEU A 71 -20.84 -21.61 -14.09
CA LEU A 71 -21.57 -20.99 -12.99
C LEU A 71 -21.80 -19.50 -13.27
N LYS A 72 -22.99 -19.01 -12.91
CA LYS A 72 -23.29 -17.57 -12.98
C LYS A 72 -22.87 -16.87 -11.69
N ILE A 73 -21.57 -16.78 -11.45
CA ILE A 73 -21.00 -16.11 -10.28
C ILE A 73 -20.42 -14.75 -10.63
N LYS A 74 -20.62 -13.78 -9.74
CA LYS A 74 -20.05 -12.43 -9.83
C LYS A 74 -18.79 -12.29 -8.98
N LYS A 75 -18.74 -12.97 -7.84
CA LYS A 75 -17.61 -12.93 -6.91
C LYS A 75 -17.13 -14.35 -6.65
N LEU A 76 -15.81 -14.55 -6.68
CA LEU A 76 -15.18 -15.80 -6.31
C LEU A 76 -14.21 -15.54 -5.17
N GLU A 77 -14.42 -16.22 -4.05
CA GLU A 77 -13.47 -16.26 -2.94
C GLU A 77 -12.81 -17.61 -2.87
N LEU A 78 -11.49 -17.61 -2.88
CA LEU A 78 -10.63 -18.77 -2.71
C LEU A 78 -9.91 -18.61 -1.39
N LEU A 79 -10.09 -19.58 -0.50
CA LEU A 79 -9.53 -19.58 0.85
C LEU A 79 -8.58 -20.77 1.00
N ASN A 80 -7.37 -20.51 1.50
CA ASN A 80 -6.34 -21.51 1.81
C ASN A 80 -5.82 -22.35 0.61
N CYS A 81 -6.26 -22.07 -0.62
CA CYS A 81 -6.00 -22.90 -1.80
C CYS A 81 -4.53 -22.87 -2.22
N GLN A 82 -3.78 -23.97 -2.11
CA GLN A 82 -2.32 -23.95 -2.31
C GLN A 82 -1.89 -23.80 -3.79
N ASN A 83 -1.12 -22.74 -4.07
CA ASN A 83 -0.13 -22.44 -5.13
C ASN A 83 -0.35 -22.75 -6.61
N ARG A 84 -1.34 -23.53 -7.04
CA ARG A 84 -1.59 -23.75 -8.47
C ARG A 84 -3.08 -23.93 -8.72
N ILE A 85 -3.68 -22.93 -9.35
CA ILE A 85 -4.97 -23.08 -10.01
C ILE A 85 -4.66 -23.40 -11.46
N HIS A 86 -4.90 -24.66 -11.83
CA HIS A 86 -4.78 -25.07 -13.21
C HIS A 86 -6.07 -24.65 -13.93
N LYS A 87 -5.99 -23.54 -14.65
CA LYS A 87 -7.04 -22.93 -15.46
C LYS A 87 -8.28 -22.42 -14.70
N LEU A 88 -8.51 -21.11 -14.75
CA LEU A 88 -9.71 -20.45 -14.23
C LEU A 88 -10.29 -19.53 -15.29
N GLU A 89 -11.39 -19.96 -15.91
CA GLU A 89 -12.06 -19.20 -16.97
C GLU A 89 -13.45 -18.75 -16.52
N SER A 90 -13.77 -17.48 -16.72
CA SER A 90 -15.12 -16.98 -16.51
C SER A 90 -15.38 -15.67 -17.25
N LYS A 91 -16.63 -15.55 -17.72
CA LYS A 91 -17.16 -14.31 -18.30
C LYS A 91 -18.01 -13.51 -17.31
N THR A 92 -18.33 -14.04 -16.14
CA THR A 92 -19.25 -13.38 -15.19
C THR A 92 -18.56 -12.88 -13.94
N ILE A 93 -17.39 -13.42 -13.59
CA ILE A 93 -16.63 -12.99 -12.42
C ILE A 93 -16.14 -11.56 -12.61
N GLN A 94 -16.52 -10.71 -11.66
CA GLN A 94 -16.09 -9.32 -11.52
C GLN A 94 -15.15 -9.12 -10.34
N ALA A 95 -15.23 -9.97 -9.30
CA ALA A 95 -14.34 -9.92 -8.15
C ALA A 95 -13.72 -11.29 -7.86
N LEU A 96 -12.39 -11.32 -7.68
CA LEU A 96 -11.64 -12.49 -7.26
C LEU A 96 -10.85 -12.16 -5.99
N HIS A 97 -11.11 -12.88 -4.90
CA HIS A 97 -10.34 -12.75 -3.67
C HIS A 97 -9.67 -14.08 -3.35
N CYS A 98 -8.34 -14.06 -3.21
CA CYS A 98 -7.52 -15.24 -2.99
C CYS A 98 -6.75 -15.08 -1.68
N ILE A 99 -7.34 -15.57 -0.60
CA ILE A 99 -6.86 -15.43 0.78
C ILE A 99 -6.10 -16.69 1.16
N ASP A 100 -4.87 -16.50 1.65
CA ASP A 100 -3.99 -17.60 2.06
C ASP A 100 -3.74 -18.65 0.95
N CYS A 101 -3.85 -18.24 -0.32
CA CYS A 101 -3.67 -19.13 -1.47
C CYS A 101 -2.22 -19.23 -1.97
N ASN A 102 -1.35 -18.29 -1.57
CA ASN A 102 0.04 -18.20 -2.04
C ASN A 102 0.15 -18.33 -3.58
N ILE A 103 -0.72 -17.57 -4.28
CA ILE A 103 -0.73 -17.53 -5.75
C ILE A 103 0.61 -16.95 -6.23
N GLN A 104 1.34 -17.76 -6.99
CA GLN A 104 2.62 -17.37 -7.59
C GLN A 104 2.46 -16.81 -9.00
N SER A 105 1.44 -17.28 -9.74
CA SER A 105 1.13 -16.84 -11.09
C SER A 105 -0.38 -16.91 -11.33
N LEU A 106 -0.83 -15.99 -12.16
CA LEU A 106 -2.17 -15.86 -12.70
C LEU A 106 -2.21 -16.29 -14.18
N GLU A 107 -1.14 -16.74 -14.82
CA GLU A 107 -1.08 -16.99 -16.28
C GLU A 107 -2.30 -17.75 -16.83
N GLU A 108 -2.79 -18.75 -16.08
CA GLU A 108 -3.92 -19.60 -16.48
C GLU A 108 -5.31 -19.01 -16.15
N TYR A 109 -5.39 -17.76 -15.70
CA TYR A 109 -6.63 -17.08 -15.32
C TYR A 109 -7.17 -16.26 -16.50
N GLN A 110 -8.33 -16.62 -17.03
CA GLN A 110 -9.00 -15.91 -18.11
C GLN A 110 -10.33 -15.34 -17.61
N LEU A 111 -10.26 -14.17 -16.99
CA LEU A 111 -11.39 -13.47 -16.39
C LEU A 111 -11.70 -12.19 -17.16
N GLU A 112 -12.63 -12.28 -18.13
CA GLU A 112 -12.91 -11.20 -19.10
C GLU A 112 -13.46 -9.92 -18.47
N ASN A 113 -14.15 -10.05 -17.33
CA ASN A 113 -14.88 -8.97 -16.66
C ASN A 113 -14.34 -8.63 -15.27
N LEU A 114 -13.09 -9.02 -14.97
CA LEU A 114 -12.49 -8.78 -13.66
C LEU A 114 -12.27 -7.29 -13.40
N GLU A 115 -12.92 -6.79 -12.34
CA GLU A 115 -12.87 -5.40 -11.88
C GLU A 115 -12.12 -5.29 -10.55
N ILE A 116 -12.16 -6.33 -9.72
CA ILE A 116 -11.57 -6.36 -8.39
C ILE A 116 -10.73 -7.62 -8.24
N ILE A 117 -9.50 -7.46 -7.77
CA ILE A 117 -8.68 -8.60 -7.35
C ILE A 117 -8.01 -8.35 -6.01
N SER A 118 -8.02 -9.36 -5.14
CA SER A 118 -7.27 -9.39 -3.89
C SER A 118 -6.44 -10.65 -3.82
N VAL A 119 -5.13 -10.51 -3.69
CA VAL A 119 -4.22 -11.65 -3.56
C VAL A 119 -3.33 -11.45 -2.34
N TYR A 120 -3.27 -12.48 -1.50
CA TYR A 120 -2.43 -12.53 -0.32
C TYR A 120 -1.34 -13.58 -0.51
N ASN A 121 -0.09 -13.21 -0.26
CA ASN A 121 1.03 -14.14 -0.34
C ASN A 121 2.00 -13.92 0.82
N TYR A 122 2.31 -14.98 1.56
CA TYR A 122 3.18 -14.94 2.74
C TYR A 122 4.52 -15.66 2.56
N ASP A 123 4.81 -16.22 1.38
CA ASP A 123 5.97 -17.10 1.14
C ASP A 123 6.88 -16.59 0.00
N PHE A 124 7.25 -15.31 0.06
CA PHE A 124 8.10 -14.70 -0.95
C PHE A 124 9.59 -14.83 -0.68
N LYS A 125 10.32 -15.30 -1.71
CA LYS A 125 11.79 -15.33 -1.75
C LYS A 125 12.39 -14.35 -2.78
N GLU A 126 11.68 -14.01 -3.86
CA GLU A 126 12.19 -13.18 -4.98
C GLU A 126 11.08 -12.33 -5.66
N SER A 127 11.47 -11.33 -6.46
CA SER A 127 10.54 -10.52 -7.27
C SER A 127 9.70 -11.39 -8.19
N ASN A 128 8.40 -11.07 -8.36
CA ASN A 128 7.53 -11.79 -9.30
C ASN A 128 7.04 -10.93 -10.47
N ASN A 129 6.37 -11.60 -11.41
CA ASN A 129 5.74 -11.01 -12.61
C ASN A 129 4.27 -10.60 -12.37
N MET A 130 3.80 -10.54 -11.12
CA MET A 130 2.38 -10.34 -10.80
C MET A 130 1.82 -9.05 -11.40
N ALA A 131 2.56 -7.94 -11.35
CA ALA A 131 2.12 -6.69 -11.98
C ALA A 131 1.95 -6.83 -13.50
N GLN A 132 2.84 -7.58 -14.16
CA GLN A 132 2.75 -7.84 -15.59
C GLN A 132 1.53 -8.72 -15.91
N GLU A 133 1.28 -9.76 -15.14
CA GLU A 133 0.13 -10.63 -15.32
C GLU A 133 -1.20 -9.92 -15.06
N LEU A 134 -1.25 -9.08 -14.02
CA LEU A 134 -2.42 -8.24 -13.71
C LEU A 134 -2.72 -7.25 -14.83
N SER A 135 -1.69 -6.76 -15.52
CA SER A 135 -1.84 -5.79 -16.60
C SER A 135 -2.68 -6.28 -17.79
N ARG A 136 -2.96 -7.59 -17.90
CA ARG A 136 -3.85 -8.12 -18.93
C ARG A 136 -5.35 -7.87 -18.63
N PHE A 137 -5.71 -7.68 -17.37
CA PHE A 137 -7.10 -7.47 -16.95
C PHE A 137 -7.46 -5.98 -17.03
N GLN A 138 -7.84 -5.54 -18.24
CA GLN A 138 -8.03 -4.12 -18.58
C GLN A 138 -9.21 -3.44 -17.86
N LYS A 139 -10.10 -4.22 -17.23
CA LYS A 139 -11.27 -3.71 -16.50
C LYS A 139 -11.02 -3.53 -14.99
N LEU A 140 -9.81 -3.89 -14.51
CA LEU A 140 -9.47 -3.73 -13.10
C LEU A 140 -9.61 -2.26 -12.65
N GLN A 141 -10.31 -2.10 -11.54
CA GLN A 141 -10.52 -0.84 -10.82
C GLN A 141 -9.88 -0.88 -9.43
N LEU A 142 -9.86 -2.06 -8.79
CA LEU A 142 -9.24 -2.30 -7.49
C LEU A 142 -8.23 -3.44 -7.58
N ILE A 143 -7.01 -3.16 -7.15
CA ILE A 143 -5.97 -4.18 -6.89
C ILE A 143 -5.61 -4.12 -5.42
N PHE A 144 -5.73 -5.26 -4.75
CA PHE A 144 -5.19 -5.50 -3.43
C PHE A 144 -4.12 -6.59 -3.53
N LEU A 145 -2.92 -6.29 -3.05
CA LEU A 145 -1.82 -7.24 -2.94
C LEU A 145 -1.22 -7.14 -1.53
N GLU A 146 -0.95 -8.29 -0.93
CA GLU A 146 -0.23 -8.38 0.34
C GLU A 146 0.95 -9.35 0.27
N GLY A 147 2.11 -8.90 0.76
CA GLY A 147 3.30 -9.72 0.98
C GLY A 147 4.12 -10.06 -0.27
N PHE A 148 3.96 -9.28 -1.33
CA PHE A 148 4.71 -9.44 -2.59
C PHE A 148 6.06 -8.70 -2.60
N ILE A 149 6.92 -9.00 -3.58
CA ILE A 149 7.98 -8.07 -4.02
C ILE A 149 7.61 -7.69 -5.45
N ILE A 150 7.17 -6.44 -5.66
CA ILE A 150 6.51 -6.06 -6.91
C ILE A 150 7.02 -4.73 -7.47
N ASP A 151 7.28 -4.71 -8.78
CA ASP A 151 7.41 -3.49 -9.57
C ASP A 151 6.06 -3.13 -10.19
N ILE A 152 5.53 -1.97 -9.81
CA ILE A 152 4.19 -1.52 -10.19
C ILE A 152 4.12 -0.87 -11.58
N ASP A 153 5.24 -0.73 -12.29
CA ASP A 153 5.29 -0.08 -13.62
C ASP A 153 4.28 -0.68 -14.61
N HIS A 154 4.11 -2.00 -14.57
CA HIS A 154 3.17 -2.70 -15.46
C HIS A 154 1.70 -2.39 -15.16
N LEU A 155 1.36 -2.02 -13.92
CA LEU A 155 -0.01 -1.65 -13.55
C LEU A 155 -0.46 -0.34 -14.20
N LEU A 156 0.47 0.50 -14.68
CA LEU A 156 0.15 1.72 -15.45
C LEU A 156 -0.62 1.45 -16.74
N LYS A 157 -0.56 0.21 -17.26
CA LYS A 157 -1.33 -0.20 -18.44
C LYS A 157 -2.84 -0.30 -18.14
N ILE A 158 -3.22 -0.41 -16.87
CA ILE A 158 -4.62 -0.54 -16.43
C ILE A 158 -5.22 0.86 -16.25
N LYS A 159 -5.81 1.39 -17.32
CA LYS A 159 -6.30 2.78 -17.36
C LYS A 159 -7.44 3.09 -16.37
N GLY A 160 -8.22 2.07 -16.01
CA GLY A 160 -9.39 2.17 -15.12
C GLY A 160 -9.08 2.04 -13.63
N LEU A 161 -7.81 1.87 -13.25
CA LEU A 161 -7.44 1.64 -11.86
C LEU A 161 -7.69 2.90 -11.01
N THR A 162 -8.58 2.79 -10.03
CA THR A 162 -8.94 3.87 -9.09
C THR A 162 -8.51 3.56 -7.66
N LYS A 163 -8.28 2.28 -7.33
CA LYS A 163 -7.90 1.83 -5.99
C LYS A 163 -6.70 0.89 -6.04
N LEU A 164 -5.64 1.22 -5.31
CA LEU A 164 -4.42 0.43 -5.24
C LEU A 164 -4.01 0.21 -3.79
N ILE A 165 -4.06 -1.05 -3.35
CA ILE A 165 -3.75 -1.45 -1.99
C ILE A 165 -2.57 -2.42 -2.03
N LEU A 166 -1.43 -2.01 -1.47
CA LEU A 166 -0.15 -2.72 -1.52
C LEU A 166 0.41 -2.83 -0.11
N TYR A 167 0.06 -3.91 0.59
CA TYR A 167 0.53 -4.17 1.95
C TYR A 167 1.77 -5.06 1.93
N SER A 168 2.83 -4.66 2.63
CA SER A 168 4.04 -5.49 2.72
C SER A 168 4.62 -5.91 1.35
N CYS A 169 4.45 -5.07 0.32
CA CYS A 169 4.76 -5.36 -1.08
C CYS A 169 6.21 -5.03 -1.51
N GLN A 170 7.09 -4.72 -0.56
CA GLN A 170 8.52 -4.40 -0.75
C GLN A 170 8.84 -3.63 -2.04
N LEU A 171 8.14 -2.52 -2.27
CA LEU A 171 8.31 -1.72 -3.49
C LEU A 171 9.78 -1.30 -3.69
N PRO A 172 10.43 -1.67 -4.81
CA PRO A 172 11.84 -1.35 -5.03
C PRO A 172 12.06 0.17 -5.15
N ASN A 173 11.07 0.89 -5.69
CA ASN A 173 10.97 2.34 -5.66
C ASN A 173 9.50 2.78 -5.83
N THR A 174 9.24 4.07 -5.68
CA THR A 174 7.91 4.69 -5.74
C THR A 174 7.76 5.66 -6.91
N GLN A 175 8.67 5.62 -7.89
CA GLN A 175 8.70 6.57 -9.00
C GLN A 175 7.48 6.44 -9.90
N ALA A 176 7.03 5.21 -10.16
CA ALA A 176 5.86 4.96 -10.99
C ALA A 176 4.57 5.57 -10.41
N LEU A 177 4.47 5.71 -9.07
CA LEU A 177 3.29 6.28 -8.40
C LEU A 177 2.90 7.65 -8.97
N ARG A 178 3.87 8.44 -9.45
CA ARG A 178 3.62 9.77 -10.06
C ARG A 178 2.67 9.73 -11.27
N GLN A 179 2.56 8.58 -11.94
CA GLN A 179 1.76 8.40 -13.15
C GLN A 179 0.33 7.92 -12.86
N PHE A 180 0.05 7.43 -11.65
CA PHE A 180 -1.29 6.98 -11.24
C PHE A 180 -2.20 8.15 -10.84
N VAL A 181 -2.37 9.11 -11.75
CA VAL A 181 -3.11 10.37 -11.51
C VAL A 181 -4.62 10.19 -11.33
N ASN A 182 -5.14 8.99 -11.61
CA ASN A 182 -6.56 8.64 -11.46
C ASN A 182 -6.90 7.90 -10.18
N LEU A 183 -5.91 7.56 -9.34
CA LEU A 183 -6.19 6.88 -8.07
C LEU A 183 -6.96 7.79 -7.11
N GLU A 184 -7.99 7.21 -6.51
CA GLU A 184 -8.84 7.78 -5.46
C GLU A 184 -8.47 7.20 -4.09
N GLU A 185 -7.98 5.96 -4.05
CA GLU A 185 -7.59 5.26 -2.83
C GLU A 185 -6.22 4.59 -2.99
N LEU A 186 -5.29 4.88 -2.07
CA LEU A 186 -3.94 4.33 -2.07
C LEU A 186 -3.53 3.86 -0.67
N HIS A 187 -3.13 2.60 -0.56
CA HIS A 187 -2.61 2.03 0.67
C HIS A 187 -1.23 1.44 0.42
N LEU A 188 -0.24 1.88 1.19
CA LEU A 188 1.16 1.50 1.05
C LEU A 188 1.76 0.98 2.37
N SER A 189 0.93 0.58 3.33
CA SER A 189 1.42 0.21 4.66
C SER A 189 2.37 -0.99 4.67
N TYR A 190 3.24 -1.02 5.68
CA TYR A 190 4.24 -2.08 5.88
C TYR A 190 5.25 -2.24 4.74
N ASN A 191 5.42 -1.22 3.90
CA ASN A 191 6.53 -1.15 2.93
C ASN A 191 7.74 -0.43 3.53
N THR A 192 8.94 -0.73 3.02
CA THR A 192 10.18 -0.11 3.50
C THR A 192 10.37 1.30 2.92
N ILE A 193 10.28 2.32 3.79
CA ILE A 193 10.53 3.76 3.55
C ILE A 193 10.13 4.24 2.16
N ILE A 194 8.90 4.71 2.05
CA ILE A 194 8.35 5.22 0.80
C ILE A 194 8.86 6.65 0.61
N ASP A 195 9.58 6.89 -0.47
CA ASP A 195 9.69 8.25 -0.98
C ASP A 195 8.31 8.68 -1.48
N VAL A 196 7.58 9.39 -0.63
CA VAL A 196 6.23 9.87 -0.91
C VAL A 196 6.20 11.14 -1.77
N SER A 197 7.36 11.62 -2.27
CA SER A 197 7.41 12.82 -3.14
C SER A 197 6.50 12.72 -4.34
N THR A 198 6.35 11.52 -4.88
CA THR A 198 5.52 11.24 -6.05
C THR A 198 4.03 11.32 -5.77
N LEU A 199 3.60 11.27 -4.50
CA LEU A 199 2.19 11.41 -4.15
C LEU A 199 1.63 12.79 -4.48
N GLN A 200 2.48 13.82 -4.62
CA GLN A 200 2.03 15.18 -4.93
C GLN A 200 1.28 15.31 -6.27
N TYR A 201 1.41 14.31 -7.16
CA TYR A 201 0.73 14.29 -8.46
C TYR A 201 -0.68 13.64 -8.38
N MET A 202 -1.00 12.96 -7.29
CA MET A 202 -2.20 12.13 -7.15
C MET A 202 -3.39 12.93 -6.61
N THR A 203 -3.68 14.07 -7.23
CA THR A 203 -4.65 15.08 -6.74
C THR A 203 -6.10 14.60 -6.61
N LYS A 204 -6.45 13.43 -7.15
CA LYS A 204 -7.76 12.78 -6.99
C LYS A 204 -7.88 11.90 -5.75
N LEU A 205 -6.79 11.64 -5.02
CA LEU A 205 -6.83 10.83 -3.81
C LEU A 205 -7.79 11.42 -2.77
N THR A 206 -8.74 10.60 -2.34
CA THR A 206 -9.63 10.84 -1.20
C THR A 206 -9.20 10.03 0.02
N LYS A 207 -8.53 8.89 -0.18
CA LYS A 207 -8.06 8.01 0.90
C LYS A 207 -6.60 7.65 0.75
N LEU A 208 -5.83 7.81 1.83
CA LEU A 208 -4.42 7.45 1.87
C LEU A 208 -4.06 6.74 3.18
N SER A 209 -3.45 5.57 3.08
CA SER A 209 -2.90 4.83 4.23
C SER A 209 -1.43 4.51 4.04
N ILE A 210 -0.60 4.91 5.01
CA ILE A 210 0.84 4.66 5.06
C ILE A 210 1.22 4.32 6.50
N ILE A 211 0.97 3.09 6.93
CA ILE A 211 1.21 2.62 8.30
C ILE A 211 2.58 1.94 8.39
N SER A 212 3.34 2.16 9.47
CA SER A 212 4.61 1.45 9.73
C SER A 212 5.65 1.55 8.61
N CYS A 213 5.77 2.71 7.97
CA CYS A 213 6.69 2.91 6.82
C CYS A 213 7.90 3.80 7.15
N ASN A 214 8.08 4.20 8.40
CA ASN A 214 9.10 5.16 8.84
C ASN A 214 9.03 6.52 8.13
N LEU A 215 7.82 6.98 7.80
CA LEU A 215 7.60 8.28 7.19
C LEU A 215 7.99 9.41 8.16
N ILE A 216 8.69 10.45 7.68
CA ILE A 216 9.19 11.55 8.54
C ILE A 216 8.53 12.90 8.23
N GLY A 217 8.06 13.10 7.01
CA GLY A 217 7.48 14.37 6.56
C GLY A 217 6.29 14.18 5.63
N LEU A 218 5.43 15.20 5.58
CA LEU A 218 4.15 15.17 4.87
C LEU A 218 4.06 16.21 3.74
N ASP A 219 5.18 16.84 3.36
CA ASP A 219 5.18 17.96 2.41
C ASP A 219 4.55 17.64 1.05
N ALA A 220 4.68 16.39 0.58
CA ALA A 220 4.07 15.94 -0.66
C ALA A 220 2.54 15.92 -0.60
N LEU A 221 1.97 15.73 0.60
CA LEU A 221 0.53 15.60 0.78
C LEU A 221 -0.20 16.93 0.67
N LYS A 222 0.50 18.08 0.79
CA LYS A 222 -0.10 19.43 0.76
C LYS A 222 -0.92 19.76 -0.50
N THR A 223 -0.72 18.98 -1.56
CA THR A 223 -1.38 19.11 -2.87
C THR A 223 -2.62 18.22 -3.01
N LEU A 224 -2.81 17.26 -2.09
CA LEU A 224 -3.93 16.32 -2.07
C LEU A 224 -5.18 16.96 -1.50
N ILE A 225 -5.62 18.07 -2.09
CA ILE A 225 -6.73 18.91 -1.59
C ILE A 225 -8.08 18.17 -1.50
N ASN A 226 -8.19 17.00 -2.15
CA ASN A 226 -9.35 16.13 -2.10
C ASN A 226 -9.29 15.05 -1.02
N LEU A 227 -8.19 14.97 -0.27
CA LEU A 227 -8.00 13.94 0.74
C LEU A 227 -9.01 14.12 1.88
N GLU A 228 -9.76 13.05 2.17
CA GLU A 228 -10.81 12.98 3.17
C GLU A 228 -10.40 12.09 4.35
N GLU A 229 -9.61 11.05 4.08
CA GLU A 229 -9.13 10.07 5.07
C GLU A 229 -7.61 9.88 4.94
N LEU A 230 -6.89 10.09 6.05
CA LEU A 230 -5.45 9.87 6.15
C LEU A 230 -5.10 9.01 7.36
N ILE A 231 -4.48 7.86 7.11
CA ILE A 231 -3.98 6.96 8.15
C ILE A 231 -2.46 6.86 8.03
N ILE A 232 -1.74 7.43 8.99
CA ILE A 232 -0.27 7.51 9.06
C ILE A 232 0.27 6.95 10.38
N LEU A 233 -0.48 6.01 10.95
CA LEU A 233 -0.17 5.26 12.18
C LEU A 233 1.26 4.71 12.18
N ASN A 234 1.94 4.77 13.33
CA ASN A 234 3.25 4.16 13.56
C ASN A 234 4.33 4.64 12.56
N ASN A 235 4.59 5.95 12.53
CA ASN A 235 5.64 6.54 11.70
C ASN A 235 6.57 7.42 12.57
N GLN A 236 7.39 8.26 11.92
CA GLN A 236 8.42 9.08 12.57
C GLN A 236 8.15 10.58 12.35
N ILE A 237 6.87 10.94 12.19
CA ILE A 237 6.44 12.29 11.83
C ILE A 237 6.52 13.19 13.04
N VAL A 238 7.18 14.34 12.89
CA VAL A 238 7.29 15.38 13.94
C VAL A 238 6.39 16.57 13.66
N TYR A 239 6.18 16.88 12.39
CA TYR A 239 5.51 18.08 11.91
C TYR A 239 4.38 17.71 10.95
N ILE A 240 3.18 18.19 11.26
CA ILE A 240 1.96 17.90 10.50
C ILE A 240 1.36 19.13 9.80
N GLN A 241 1.98 20.31 9.91
CA GLN A 241 1.55 21.56 9.26
C GLN A 241 1.14 21.42 7.78
N PRO A 242 1.76 20.57 6.94
CA PRO A 242 1.28 20.34 5.57
C PRO A 242 -0.19 19.93 5.47
N LEU A 243 -0.75 19.30 6.51
CA LEU A 243 -2.14 18.86 6.57
C LEU A 243 -3.14 20.02 6.73
N ALA A 244 -2.70 21.20 7.21
CA ALA A 244 -3.58 22.37 7.36
C ALA A 244 -4.18 22.86 6.02
N LYS A 245 -3.59 22.45 4.88
CA LYS A 245 -4.14 22.75 3.54
C LYS A 245 -5.25 21.80 3.11
N LEU A 246 -5.43 20.67 3.78
CA LEU A 246 -6.33 19.59 3.38
C LEU A 246 -7.72 19.83 3.96
N LYS A 247 -8.43 20.81 3.40
CA LYS A 247 -9.72 21.28 3.92
C LYS A 247 -10.84 20.22 3.93
N LYS A 248 -10.69 19.16 3.14
CA LYS A 248 -11.63 18.03 3.11
C LYS A 248 -11.28 16.90 4.08
N LEU A 249 -10.09 16.95 4.69
CA LEU A 249 -9.63 15.91 5.60
C LEU A 249 -10.57 15.87 6.81
N SER A 250 -11.26 14.74 6.99
CA SER A 250 -12.28 14.55 8.03
C SER A 250 -11.94 13.42 8.98
N GLN A 251 -11.02 12.54 8.58
CA GLN A 251 -10.50 11.42 9.37
C GLN A 251 -8.98 11.42 9.31
N LEU A 252 -8.34 11.44 10.48
CA LEU A 252 -6.90 11.39 10.64
C LEU A 252 -6.55 10.43 11.77
N ASP A 253 -5.80 9.39 11.47
CA ASP A 253 -5.13 8.56 12.48
C ASP A 253 -3.63 8.72 12.32
N ALA A 254 -3.01 9.43 13.27
CA ALA A 254 -1.57 9.64 13.33
C ALA A 254 -0.98 9.18 14.68
N ARG A 255 -1.62 8.19 15.33
CA ARG A 255 -1.08 7.61 16.56
C ARG A 255 0.31 7.00 16.36
N PHE A 256 1.05 6.83 17.45
CA PHE A 256 2.40 6.24 17.42
C PHE A 256 3.34 6.98 16.47
N ASN A 257 3.31 8.32 16.52
CA ASN A 257 4.25 9.21 15.82
C ASN A 257 5.07 10.01 16.84
N LYS A 258 5.69 11.12 16.41
CA LYS A 258 6.51 12.01 17.24
C LYS A 258 6.05 13.46 17.17
N ILE A 259 4.74 13.65 17.01
CA ILE A 259 4.13 14.96 16.77
C ILE A 259 4.25 15.80 18.04
N ILE A 260 4.79 17.00 17.91
CA ILE A 260 5.04 17.90 19.04
C ILE A 260 4.11 19.12 19.12
N ASP A 261 3.36 19.40 18.05
CA ASP A 261 2.40 20.51 17.97
C ASP A 261 1.33 20.20 16.90
N SER A 262 0.06 20.23 17.31
CA SER A 262 -1.12 19.93 16.48
C SER A 262 -2.12 21.09 16.42
N ASN A 263 -1.83 22.24 17.06
CA ASN A 263 -2.78 23.33 17.26
C ASN A 263 -3.39 23.84 15.94
N GLU A 264 -2.59 23.93 14.87
CA GLU A 264 -3.04 24.44 13.57
C GLU A 264 -4.09 23.54 12.88
N ILE A 265 -4.09 22.24 13.18
CA ILE A 265 -5.00 21.26 12.56
C ILE A 265 -6.24 21.05 13.41
N GLU A 266 -6.10 21.08 14.74
CA GLU A 266 -7.22 20.97 15.68
C GLU A 266 -8.21 22.13 15.52
N GLN A 267 -7.75 23.32 15.12
CA GLN A 267 -8.63 24.47 14.83
C GLN A 267 -9.55 24.26 13.63
N HIS A 268 -9.18 23.38 12.69
CA HIS A 268 -9.98 23.07 11.50
C HIS A 268 -10.97 21.90 11.76
N SER A 269 -10.93 21.27 12.94
CA SER A 269 -11.39 19.90 13.14
C SER A 269 -12.56 19.73 14.12
N ASN A 270 -13.35 20.78 14.38
CA ASN A 270 -14.43 20.76 15.39
C ASN A 270 -15.52 19.67 15.20
N TYR A 271 -15.48 18.86 14.13
CA TYR A 271 -16.38 17.72 13.88
C TYR A 271 -15.68 16.44 13.37
N MET A 272 -14.36 16.27 13.58
CA MET A 272 -13.55 15.25 12.91
C MET A 272 -13.06 14.13 13.86
N LYS A 273 -12.88 12.92 13.32
CA LYS A 273 -12.25 11.78 14.02
C LYS A 273 -10.73 11.89 13.87
N PHE A 274 -10.11 12.75 14.67
CA PHE A 274 -8.66 12.92 14.69
C PHE A 274 -8.08 12.23 15.91
N ASP A 275 -7.24 11.22 15.67
CA ASP A 275 -6.53 10.49 16.71
C ASP A 275 -5.03 10.75 16.59
N LEU A 276 -4.53 11.57 17.52
CA LEU A 276 -3.12 11.91 17.67
C LEU A 276 -2.54 11.32 18.96
N SER A 277 -3.20 10.33 19.58
CA SER A 277 -2.75 9.75 20.84
C SER A 277 -1.44 8.95 20.68
N TYR A 278 -0.79 8.61 21.80
CA TYR A 278 0.42 7.79 21.85
C TYR A 278 1.60 8.35 21.02
N GLN A 279 1.95 9.62 21.20
CA GLN A 279 3.15 10.22 20.59
C GLN A 279 4.41 9.92 21.40
N ASP A 280 5.45 9.45 20.73
CA ASP A 280 6.79 9.34 21.27
C ASP A 280 7.49 10.70 21.30
N GLN A 281 8.33 10.94 22.30
CA GLN A 281 9.14 12.15 22.36
C GLN A 281 10.28 12.08 21.33
N PRO A 282 10.40 13.03 20.37
CA PRO A 282 11.52 13.04 19.44
C PRO A 282 12.82 13.30 20.18
N THR A 283 13.89 12.60 19.81
CA THR A 283 15.22 12.90 20.35
C THR A 283 15.69 14.29 19.92
N LYS A 284 16.63 14.90 20.66
CA LYS A 284 17.22 16.21 20.27
C LYS A 284 17.77 16.21 18.83
N GLN A 285 18.29 15.07 18.36
CA GLN A 285 18.78 14.92 16.99
C GLN A 285 17.63 14.86 15.98
N GLN A 286 16.58 14.07 16.26
CA GLN A 286 15.39 13.97 15.42
C GLN A 286 14.67 15.33 15.31
N LEU A 287 14.58 16.07 16.41
CA LEU A 287 13.98 17.39 16.41
C LEU A 287 14.82 18.40 15.59
N LYS A 288 16.16 18.37 15.73
CA LYS A 288 17.05 19.19 14.88
C LYS A 288 16.92 18.84 13.40
N ALA A 289 16.83 17.55 13.08
CA ALA A 289 16.61 17.06 11.73
C ALA A 289 15.30 17.59 11.16
N ALA A 290 14.19 17.39 11.89
CA ALA A 290 12.87 17.82 11.47
C ALA A 290 12.80 19.33 11.26
N ASN A 291 13.36 20.13 12.18
CA ASN A 291 13.42 21.59 12.03
C ASN A 291 14.21 21.99 10.77
N LEU A 292 15.37 21.40 10.54
CA LEU A 292 16.18 21.69 9.37
C LEU A 292 15.45 21.36 8.07
N MET A 293 14.76 20.21 8.02
CA MET A 293 13.99 19.78 6.85
C MET A 293 12.84 20.74 6.57
N ARG A 294 12.12 21.17 7.61
CA ARG A 294 11.05 22.17 7.54
C ARG A 294 11.58 23.53 7.05
N ASP A 295 12.66 24.03 7.66
CA ASP A 295 13.15 25.39 7.43
C ASP A 295 13.84 25.54 6.05
N ILE A 296 14.44 24.47 5.52
CA ILE A 296 15.08 24.47 4.19
C ILE A 296 14.07 24.15 3.06
N ASN A 297 12.85 23.72 3.38
CA ASN A 297 11.88 23.18 2.41
C ASN A 297 12.56 22.12 1.52
N LEU A 298 13.35 21.24 2.14
CA LEU A 298 14.13 20.25 1.42
C LEU A 298 13.15 19.25 0.76
N PRO A 299 13.30 18.90 -0.53
CA PRO A 299 12.43 17.90 -1.14
C PRO A 299 12.35 16.61 -0.31
N ILE A 300 11.15 16.06 -0.12
CA ILE A 300 10.91 14.89 0.74
C ILE A 300 11.77 13.67 0.34
N VAL A 301 12.14 13.55 -0.96
CA VAL A 301 13.12 12.60 -1.49
C VAL A 301 14.44 12.65 -0.70
N LEU A 302 14.97 13.86 -0.52
CA LEU A 302 16.23 14.10 0.15
C LEU A 302 16.07 14.00 1.67
N GLN A 303 14.92 14.38 2.22
CA GLN A 303 14.60 14.16 3.63
C GLN A 303 14.64 12.66 3.99
N ASN A 304 13.97 11.83 3.19
CA ASN A 304 13.91 10.39 3.41
C ASN A 304 15.26 9.70 3.18
N LYS A 305 16.03 10.12 2.17
CA LYS A 305 17.41 9.64 1.95
C LYS A 305 18.33 10.03 3.12
N LEU A 306 18.28 11.29 3.57
CA LEU A 306 19.04 11.73 4.75
C LEU A 306 18.65 10.95 5.99
N TYR A 307 17.36 10.72 6.23
CA TYR A 307 16.90 9.91 7.35
C TYR A 307 17.43 8.46 7.28
N ARG A 308 17.35 7.81 6.11
CA ARG A 308 17.92 6.47 5.89
C ARG A 308 19.43 6.42 6.19
N LEU A 309 20.19 7.41 5.73
CA LEU A 309 21.64 7.49 5.97
C LEU A 309 21.97 7.78 7.43
N THR A 310 21.05 8.45 8.12
CA THR A 310 21.21 8.87 9.51
C THR A 310 20.52 7.91 10.48
N SER A 311 19.77 6.88 10.08
CA SER A 311 19.18 5.95 11.05
C SER A 311 20.23 5.12 11.83
N ASN A 312 21.49 5.11 11.38
CA ASN A 312 22.62 4.60 12.16
C ASN A 312 23.16 5.70 13.12
N LEU A 313 23.05 5.49 14.44
CA LEU A 313 23.38 6.46 15.51
C LEU A 313 24.78 7.08 15.39
N LYS A 314 25.76 6.39 14.81
CA LYS A 314 27.11 6.94 14.52
C LYS A 314 27.11 7.91 13.33
N THR A 315 26.29 7.64 12.32
CA THR A 315 26.19 8.42 11.07
C THR A 315 25.38 9.71 11.26
N GLN A 316 24.41 9.72 12.19
CA GLN A 316 23.68 10.93 12.62
C GLN A 316 24.64 12.07 12.95
N ASN A 317 25.63 11.80 13.80
CA ASN A 317 26.51 12.85 14.28
C ASN A 317 27.45 13.41 13.21
N ASN A 318 27.92 12.59 12.26
CA ASN A 318 28.89 13.05 11.26
C ASN A 318 28.24 13.80 10.09
N ILE A 319 27.09 13.34 9.59
CA ILE A 319 26.38 14.00 8.49
C ILE A 319 25.73 15.30 8.99
N PHE A 320 25.04 15.28 10.15
CA PHE A 320 24.46 16.51 10.70
C PHE A 320 25.51 17.56 11.04
N ARG A 321 26.68 17.17 11.57
CA ARG A 321 27.79 18.11 11.79
C ARG A 321 28.27 18.74 10.48
N LYS A 322 28.39 17.97 9.40
CA LYS A 322 28.77 18.49 8.08
C LYS A 322 27.72 19.47 7.54
N ILE A 323 26.43 19.14 7.66
CA ILE A 323 25.33 20.00 7.20
C ILE A 323 25.28 21.30 8.02
N ILE A 324 25.41 21.24 9.34
CA ILE A 324 25.40 22.41 10.24
C ILE A 324 26.68 23.26 10.06
N SER A 325 27.83 22.64 9.75
CA SER A 325 29.09 23.37 9.51
C SER A 325 29.13 24.15 8.18
N GLY A 326 28.18 23.89 7.27
CA GLY A 326 27.99 24.65 6.03
C GLY A 326 26.96 25.76 6.21
N ASN A 327 27.35 26.85 6.87
CA ASN A 327 26.55 28.01 7.25
C ASN A 327 25.35 28.37 6.33
N LEU A 328 24.16 28.27 6.90
CA LEU A 328 22.95 29.04 6.54
C LEU A 328 23.22 30.55 6.67
N LYS A 329 23.71 31.20 5.60
CA LYS A 329 23.50 32.66 5.41
C LYS A 329 23.78 33.28 4.03
N LYS A 330 24.07 32.52 2.96
CA LYS A 330 24.11 33.07 1.59
C LYS A 330 23.19 32.26 0.67
N GLN A 331 21.97 32.79 0.54
CA GLN A 331 20.83 32.19 -0.13
C GLN A 331 21.04 31.97 -1.64
N TYR A 332 20.37 30.92 -2.13
CA TYR A 332 20.04 30.56 -3.51
C TYR A 332 21.11 29.96 -4.44
N GLU A 333 22.31 30.51 -4.60
CA GLU A 333 23.30 29.91 -5.53
C GLU A 333 23.99 28.66 -4.97
N ILE A 334 24.11 28.56 -3.64
CA ILE A 334 24.74 27.42 -2.96
C ILE A 334 23.80 26.20 -2.90
N GLN A 335 22.47 26.37 -3.02
CA GLN A 335 21.54 25.22 -2.97
C GLN A 335 21.79 24.23 -4.11
N GLN A 336 22.10 24.69 -5.32
CA GLN A 336 22.49 23.82 -6.43
C GLN A 336 23.80 23.11 -6.13
N GLN A 337 24.87 23.84 -5.77
CA GLN A 337 26.18 23.25 -5.47
C GLN A 337 26.17 22.30 -4.26
N PHE A 338 25.33 22.55 -3.26
CA PHE A 338 25.21 21.74 -2.05
C PHE A 338 24.40 20.46 -2.31
N ILE A 339 23.36 20.53 -3.14
CA ILE A 339 22.67 19.35 -3.68
C ILE A 339 23.64 18.53 -4.53
N THR A 340 24.46 19.16 -5.40
CA THR A 340 25.49 18.48 -6.18
C THR A 340 26.56 17.83 -5.30
N ARG A 341 26.93 18.43 -4.17
CA ARG A 341 27.92 17.87 -3.23
C ARG A 341 27.38 16.72 -2.39
N ILE A 342 26.11 16.81 -1.97
CA ILE A 342 25.42 15.69 -1.34
C ILE A 342 25.25 14.56 -2.36
N ALA A 343 24.83 14.86 -3.59
CA ALA A 343 24.74 13.88 -4.67
C ALA A 343 26.10 13.25 -5.00
N SER A 344 27.20 14.01 -5.05
CA SER A 344 28.53 13.45 -5.31
C SER A 344 29.02 12.56 -4.18
N LEU A 345 28.74 12.92 -2.93
CA LEU A 345 29.06 12.09 -1.75
C LEU A 345 28.23 10.81 -1.72
N LEU A 346 26.95 10.88 -2.10
CA LEU A 346 26.09 9.70 -2.21
C LEU A 346 26.49 8.79 -3.37
N TYR A 347 26.92 9.36 -4.50
CA TYR A 347 27.48 8.63 -5.63
C TYR A 347 28.79 7.92 -5.28
N GLN A 348 29.72 8.61 -4.60
CA GLN A 348 30.98 8.03 -4.11
C GLN A 348 30.79 6.91 -3.07
N MET A 349 29.59 6.82 -2.48
CA MET A 349 29.21 5.78 -1.51
C MET A 349 28.34 4.68 -2.15
N ASN A 350 28.20 4.64 -3.50
CA ASN A 350 27.31 3.76 -4.25
C ASN A 350 25.83 3.83 -3.83
N ALA A 351 25.39 4.95 -3.24
CA ALA A 351 24.02 5.12 -2.73
C ALA A 351 23.03 5.69 -3.76
N ILE A 352 23.50 6.10 -4.95
CA ILE A 352 22.70 6.56 -6.10
C ILE A 352 23.47 6.32 -7.42
N GLU A 353 22.75 6.02 -8.50
CA GLU A 353 23.23 6.05 -9.89
C GLU A 353 23.54 7.49 -10.35
N PRO A 354 24.41 7.70 -11.37
CA PRO A 354 24.80 9.04 -11.79
C PRO A 354 23.60 9.83 -12.34
N PHE A 355 23.38 11.02 -11.80
CA PHE A 355 22.39 11.97 -12.33
C PHE A 355 22.82 12.46 -13.72
N GLN A 356 21.94 12.36 -14.73
CA GLN A 356 21.95 13.24 -15.90
C GLN A 356 21.14 14.51 -15.60
#